data_AF-A0A9D6H1G5-F1
#
_entry.id   AF-A0A9D6H1G5-F1
#
_cell.length_a   1.000
_cell.length_b   1.000
_cell.length_c   1.000
_cell.angle_alpha   90.00
_cell.angle_beta   90.00
_cell.angle_gamma   90.00
#
_symmetry.space_group_name_H-M   'P 1'
#
loop_
_entity.id
_entity.type
_entity.pdbx_description
1 polymer ?
#
loop_
_entity_poly.entity_id
_entity_poly.type
_entity_poly.pdbx_seq_one_letter_code
_entity_poly.pdbx_strand_id
1 'polypeptide(L)'
;MASRRKDTDLPGLAARAEREKAEGDPTGFMSGALFYSDFAIILGGCVDFDSMVPEAEQRRIVQLVAHDPSLARPITADSLLKACSKLERDYLSRARTPHRLLTEISLWWMIEVPRIKVGDVTLTFKPKFVKGYAERARLARESRGALGVELPSGYMRVSAHLKARSAHEAAERALDALDLVRASWNLALNRGKEWRHSSGRPAPINDVRLSPFHTVHDAAGALATETFWFDPGYSRPAGTFSDKTKFAKILAFATNLRTRLASLSYHKDIERALIRYVRALDSADLNDTFLRLWSLLEYLTDSTHDSYKVATRRAAFMFKDRERSQLVLSNLTSHRNRFVHVGSETEDIESLVFQLKRYVDVLLLFHLGNRLGFDSRSEAARFMDQPPDKMELKLRVKRIQQARKFISGGA
;
A
#
# COMPACT_ATOMS: atom_id res chain seq x y z
N MET A 1 13.38 -16.14 8.34
CA MET A 1 13.89 -16.06 9.71
C MET A 1 14.26 -14.62 9.97
N ALA A 2 13.78 -14.08 11.10
CA ALA A 2 13.97 -12.70 11.47
C ALA A 2 15.45 -12.31 11.42
N SER A 3 15.73 -11.19 10.76
CA SER A 3 17.09 -10.72 10.50
C SER A 3 17.24 -9.26 10.91
N ARG A 4 18.48 -8.81 11.09
CA ARG A 4 18.76 -7.43 11.48
C ARG A 4 18.69 -6.49 10.27
N ARG A 5 18.04 -5.34 10.45
CA ARG A 5 18.13 -4.22 9.49
C ARG A 5 19.52 -3.58 9.51
N LYS A 6 20.12 -3.39 8.33
CA LYS A 6 21.51 -2.97 8.15
C LYS A 6 21.85 -1.60 8.74
N ASP A 7 20.85 -0.73 8.84
CA ASP A 7 20.91 0.68 9.21
C ASP A 7 20.47 0.94 10.66
N THR A 8 20.41 -0.10 11.50
CA THR A 8 19.90 -0.02 12.88
C THR A 8 20.90 -0.50 13.93
N ASP A 9 20.88 0.11 15.11
CA ASP A 9 21.76 -0.24 16.25
C ASP A 9 21.11 -1.24 17.22
N LEU A 10 20.81 -2.44 16.71
CA LEU A 10 20.31 -3.54 17.54
C LEU A 10 21.28 -3.94 18.68
N PRO A 11 22.62 -3.96 18.50
CA PRO A 11 23.55 -4.21 19.59
C PRO A 11 23.46 -3.18 20.72
N GLY A 12 23.36 -1.88 20.39
CA GLY A 12 23.16 -0.82 21.39
C GLY A 12 21.84 -0.95 22.13
N LEU A 13 20.76 -1.31 21.43
CA LEU A 13 19.46 -1.60 22.05
C LEU A 13 19.54 -2.78 23.03
N ALA A 14 20.21 -3.87 22.65
CA ALA A 14 20.38 -5.05 23.49
C ALA A 14 21.21 -4.77 24.74
N ALA A 15 22.32 -4.02 24.60
CA ALA A 15 23.16 -3.63 25.72
C ALA A 15 22.42 -2.75 26.73
N ARG A 16 21.53 -1.85 26.26
CA ARG A 16 20.62 -1.10 27.13
C ARG A 16 19.70 -2.05 27.88
N ALA A 17 18.97 -2.93 27.18
CA ALA A 17 18.07 -3.88 27.82
C ALA A 17 18.75 -4.80 28.86
N GLU A 18 20.00 -5.21 28.64
CA GLU A 18 20.75 -6.00 29.63
C GLU A 18 21.07 -5.19 30.89
N ARG A 19 21.56 -3.95 30.75
CA ARG A 19 21.87 -3.08 31.91
C ARG A 19 20.63 -2.86 32.77
N GLU A 20 19.50 -2.59 32.12
CA GLU A 20 18.20 -2.40 32.75
C GLU A 20 17.78 -3.59 33.60
N LYS A 21 17.88 -4.80 33.02
CA LYS A 21 17.52 -6.05 33.71
C LYS A 21 18.55 -6.45 34.78
N ALA A 22 19.78 -5.94 34.71
CA ALA A 22 20.88 -6.27 35.61
C ALA A 22 20.92 -5.39 36.87
N GLU A 23 20.83 -4.07 36.68
CA GLU A 23 21.21 -3.08 37.68
C GLU A 23 19.99 -2.31 38.22
N GLY A 24 18.83 -2.44 37.57
CA GLY A 24 17.73 -1.48 37.71
C GLY A 24 18.11 -0.15 37.05
N ASP A 25 17.13 0.57 36.54
CA ASP A 25 17.40 1.76 35.73
C ASP A 25 17.74 3.01 36.56
N PRO A 26 18.94 3.61 36.45
CA PRO A 26 19.21 4.94 37.01
C PRO A 26 18.68 6.09 36.12
N THR A 27 18.24 5.81 34.89
CA THR A 27 17.75 6.77 33.88
C THR A 27 16.24 6.72 33.59
N GLY A 28 15.55 5.66 33.97
CA GLY A 28 14.10 5.47 33.85
C GLY A 28 13.55 5.06 32.46
N PHE A 29 14.41 4.76 31.48
CA PHE A 29 14.12 4.23 30.14
C PHE A 29 13.34 2.89 30.08
N MET A 30 13.38 2.01 31.08
CA MET A 30 12.63 0.72 31.06
C MET A 30 11.76 0.46 32.30
N SER A 31 11.53 1.45 33.16
CA SER A 31 10.67 1.29 34.35
C SER A 31 9.21 1.68 34.07
N GLY A 32 8.29 0.70 34.06
CA GLY A 32 6.83 0.91 34.04
C GLY A 32 6.11 0.48 32.75
N ALA A 33 4.77 0.47 32.79
CA ALA A 33 3.91 -0.02 31.69
C ALA A 33 3.98 0.79 30.39
N LEU A 34 4.45 2.05 30.45
CA LEU A 34 4.59 2.98 29.32
C LEU A 34 5.91 2.82 28.53
N PHE A 35 6.88 2.02 29.00
CA PHE A 35 8.21 1.90 28.37
C PHE A 35 8.43 0.60 27.59
N TYR A 36 7.72 -0.48 27.93
CA TYR A 36 7.70 -1.68 27.09
C TYR A 36 7.18 -1.39 25.67
N SER A 37 6.41 -0.32 25.48
CA SER A 37 6.03 0.17 24.15
C SER A 37 7.21 0.75 23.38
N ASP A 38 8.10 1.53 24.00
CA ASP A 38 9.22 2.18 23.29
C ASP A 38 10.28 1.16 22.88
N PHE A 39 10.65 0.25 23.80
CA PHE A 39 11.56 -0.85 23.46
C PHE A 39 10.98 -1.71 22.34
N ALA A 40 9.69 -2.07 22.41
CA ALA A 40 9.03 -2.82 21.34
C ALA A 40 9.00 -2.03 20.02
N ILE A 41 8.74 -0.72 20.03
CA ILE A 41 8.74 0.11 18.83
C ILE A 41 10.14 0.11 18.18
N ILE A 42 11.18 0.35 18.97
CA ILE A 42 12.56 0.41 18.46
C ILE A 42 13.02 -0.96 17.99
N LEU A 43 12.73 -2.03 18.75
CA LEU A 43 13.04 -3.40 18.35
C LEU A 43 12.34 -3.77 17.03
N GLY A 44 11.07 -3.40 16.86
CA GLY A 44 10.32 -3.59 15.61
C GLY A 44 10.93 -2.82 14.44
N GLY A 45 11.55 -1.66 14.72
CA GLY A 45 12.34 -0.91 13.76
C GLY A 45 13.67 -1.57 13.37
N CYS A 46 14.23 -2.45 14.22
CA CYS A 46 15.53 -3.10 14.02
C CYS A 46 15.47 -4.48 13.35
N VAL A 47 14.28 -5.09 13.26
CA VAL A 47 14.09 -6.49 12.84
C VAL A 47 13.30 -6.57 11.53
N ASP A 48 13.83 -7.32 10.57
CA ASP A 48 13.15 -7.72 9.34
C ASP A 48 12.58 -9.12 9.49
N PHE A 49 11.25 -9.23 9.44
CA PHE A 49 10.52 -10.49 9.41
C PHE A 49 10.31 -10.98 7.99
N ASP A 50 9.96 -12.26 7.86
CA ASP A 50 9.49 -12.85 6.61
C ASP A 50 8.28 -12.09 6.07
N SER A 51 8.28 -11.87 4.75
CA SER A 51 7.20 -11.17 4.04
C SER A 51 5.80 -11.80 4.21
N MET A 52 5.72 -13.04 4.68
CA MET A 52 4.47 -13.75 4.98
C MET A 52 3.90 -13.43 6.38
N VAL A 53 4.60 -12.66 7.21
CA VAL A 53 4.15 -12.25 8.55
C VAL A 53 3.49 -10.86 8.45
N PRO A 54 2.16 -10.76 8.71
CA PRO A 54 1.43 -9.48 8.74
C PRO A 54 2.05 -8.48 9.71
N GLU A 55 1.90 -7.19 9.44
CA GLU A 55 2.45 -6.12 10.30
C GLU A 55 1.90 -6.20 11.73
N ALA A 56 0.60 -6.47 11.88
CA ALA A 56 0.00 -6.67 13.20
C ALA A 56 0.64 -7.84 13.97
N GLU A 57 1.02 -8.91 13.26
CA GLU A 57 1.68 -10.06 13.87
C GLU A 57 3.15 -9.77 14.18
N GLN A 58 3.86 -9.02 13.33
CA GLN A 58 5.21 -8.53 13.63
C GLN A 58 5.21 -7.70 14.91
N ARG A 59 4.27 -6.75 15.04
CA ARG A 59 4.10 -5.95 16.26
C ARG A 59 3.81 -6.83 17.47
N ARG A 60 2.92 -7.82 17.35
CA ARG A 60 2.63 -8.78 18.42
C ARG A 60 3.87 -9.58 18.84
N ILE A 61 4.63 -10.10 17.88
CA ILE A 61 5.87 -10.85 18.15
C ILE A 61 6.85 -9.97 18.92
N VAL A 62 7.07 -8.75 18.45
CA VAL A 62 8.01 -7.81 19.06
C VAL A 62 7.56 -7.41 20.47
N GLN A 63 6.26 -7.15 20.67
CA GLN A 63 5.70 -6.90 21.99
C GLN A 63 5.90 -8.09 22.93
N LEU A 64 5.68 -9.32 22.46
CA LEU A 64 5.91 -10.51 23.28
C LEU A 64 7.37 -10.66 23.68
N VAL A 65 8.32 -10.41 22.77
CA VAL A 65 9.76 -10.43 23.10
C VAL A 65 10.10 -9.32 24.10
N ALA A 66 9.55 -8.12 23.91
CA ALA A 66 9.78 -6.99 24.81
C ALA A 66 9.35 -7.29 26.25
N HIS A 67 8.24 -8.00 26.42
CA HIS A 67 7.66 -8.32 27.73
C HIS A 67 8.08 -9.71 28.24
N ASP A 68 9.02 -10.41 27.60
CA ASP A 68 9.39 -11.77 27.99
C ASP A 68 10.34 -11.75 29.22
N PRO A 69 9.86 -12.09 30.44
CA PRO A 69 10.73 -12.12 31.61
C PRO A 69 11.79 -13.23 31.51
N SER A 70 11.54 -14.27 30.70
CA SER A 70 12.40 -15.43 30.53
C SER A 70 13.51 -15.25 29.51
N LEU A 71 13.62 -14.05 28.90
CA LEU A 71 14.66 -13.76 27.93
C LEU A 71 16.06 -14.04 28.52
N ALA A 72 16.80 -14.94 27.86
CA ALA A 72 18.08 -15.44 28.31
C ALA A 72 19.09 -14.30 28.49
N ARG A 73 19.77 -14.29 29.63
CA ARG A 73 20.85 -13.34 29.94
C ARG A 73 22.21 -13.94 29.55
N PRO A 74 23.16 -13.13 29.07
CA PRO A 74 23.02 -11.69 28.78
C PRO A 74 22.10 -11.43 27.57
N ILE A 75 21.31 -10.35 27.62
CA ILE A 75 20.53 -9.87 26.50
C ILE A 75 21.50 -9.34 25.44
N THR A 76 21.47 -9.96 24.27
CA THR A 76 22.33 -9.65 23.13
C THR A 76 21.47 -9.48 21.88
N ALA A 77 22.02 -8.85 20.84
CA ALA A 77 21.33 -8.75 19.55
C ALA A 77 20.92 -10.14 19.03
N ASP A 78 21.79 -11.14 19.18
CA ASP A 78 21.51 -12.51 18.78
C ASP A 78 20.42 -13.17 19.62
N SER A 79 20.36 -12.93 20.95
CA SER A 79 19.29 -13.50 21.78
C SER A 79 17.93 -12.89 21.46
N LEU A 80 17.86 -11.58 21.18
CA LEU A 80 16.65 -10.92 20.69
C LEU A 80 16.19 -11.46 19.33
N LEU A 81 17.11 -11.56 18.35
CA LEU A 81 16.80 -12.12 17.02
C LEU A 81 16.33 -13.58 17.11
N LYS A 82 16.94 -14.39 17.97
CA LYS A 82 16.52 -15.78 18.21
C LYS A 82 15.12 -15.84 18.80
N ALA A 83 14.78 -14.97 19.75
CA ALA A 83 13.44 -14.90 20.34
C ALA A 83 12.39 -14.49 19.29
N CYS A 84 12.65 -13.44 18.51
CA CYS A 84 11.80 -13.03 17.38
C CYS A 84 11.64 -14.17 16.35
N SER A 85 12.75 -14.81 15.96
CA SER A 85 12.76 -15.92 14.98
C SER A 85 12.02 -17.16 15.48
N LYS A 86 11.98 -17.40 16.80
CA LYS A 86 11.19 -18.48 17.40
C LYS A 86 9.70 -18.20 17.20
N LEU A 87 9.23 -17.05 17.66
CA LEU A 87 7.81 -16.67 17.55
C LEU A 87 7.35 -16.51 16.09
N GLU A 88 8.23 -16.03 15.21
CA GLU A 88 7.98 -15.99 13.77
C GLU A 88 7.75 -17.41 13.20
N ARG A 89 8.62 -18.38 13.53
CA ARG A 89 8.46 -19.76 13.09
C ARG A 89 7.19 -20.40 13.66
N ASP A 90 6.89 -20.12 14.93
CA ASP A 90 5.65 -20.58 15.59
C ASP A 90 4.41 -20.01 14.90
N TYR A 91 4.46 -18.77 14.41
CA TYR A 91 3.40 -18.20 13.60
C TYR A 91 3.32 -18.88 12.23
N LEU A 92 4.44 -18.96 11.50
CA LEU A 92 4.47 -19.50 10.13
C LEU A 92 4.06 -20.97 10.05
N SER A 93 4.28 -21.75 11.11
CA SER A 93 3.88 -23.15 11.22
C SER A 93 2.38 -23.36 11.50
N ARG A 94 1.64 -22.31 11.89
CA ARG A 94 0.19 -22.43 12.11
C ARG A 94 -0.53 -22.82 10.82
N ALA A 95 -1.50 -23.71 10.96
CA ALA A 95 -2.39 -24.08 9.87
C ALA A 95 -3.22 -22.87 9.42
N ARG A 96 -3.43 -22.77 8.11
CA ARG A 96 -4.33 -21.75 7.55
C ARG A 96 -5.77 -22.24 7.61
N THR A 97 -6.60 -21.55 8.38
CA THR A 97 -8.03 -21.87 8.53
C THR A 97 -8.90 -20.93 7.70
N PRO A 98 -10.11 -21.36 7.29
CA PRO A 98 -11.02 -20.52 6.52
C PRO A 98 -11.49 -19.31 7.31
N HIS A 99 -11.38 -18.13 6.70
CA HIS A 99 -11.87 -16.86 7.21
C HIS A 99 -12.72 -16.15 6.15
N ARG A 100 -13.51 -15.18 6.62
CA ARG A 100 -14.32 -14.31 5.77
C ARG A 100 -14.27 -12.88 6.29
N LEU A 101 -13.81 -11.94 5.47
CA LEU A 101 -13.96 -10.52 5.75
C LEU A 101 -15.29 -10.01 5.18
N LEU A 102 -16.07 -9.31 6.01
CA LEU A 102 -17.31 -8.65 5.63
C LEU A 102 -17.13 -7.13 5.61
N THR A 103 -17.53 -6.54 4.49
CA THR A 103 -17.50 -5.10 4.27
C THR A 103 -18.63 -4.68 3.32
N GLU A 104 -18.64 -3.41 2.95
CA GLU A 104 -19.52 -2.82 1.97
C GLU A 104 -18.70 -1.93 1.01
N ILE A 105 -19.23 -1.68 -0.18
CA ILE A 105 -18.59 -0.87 -1.22
C ILE A 105 -19.60 0.11 -1.83
N SER A 106 -19.16 1.30 -2.24
CA SER A 106 -20.00 2.39 -2.75
C SER A 106 -20.57 2.13 -4.16
N LEU A 107 -21.02 0.90 -4.42
CA LEU A 107 -21.78 0.52 -5.60
C LEU A 107 -23.25 0.39 -5.24
N TRP A 108 -24.11 0.79 -6.18
CA TRP A 108 -25.54 0.59 -6.04
C TRP A 108 -25.90 -0.89 -6.16
N TRP A 109 -26.86 -1.34 -5.35
CA TRP A 109 -27.23 -2.76 -5.24
C TRP A 109 -27.79 -3.38 -6.52
N MET A 110 -28.12 -2.60 -7.57
CA MET A 110 -28.52 -3.17 -8.87
C MET A 110 -27.37 -3.35 -9.86
N ILE A 111 -26.15 -2.91 -9.56
CA ILE A 111 -24.99 -3.13 -10.45
C ILE A 111 -24.55 -4.58 -10.37
N GLU A 112 -24.56 -5.30 -11.48
CA GLU A 112 -24.08 -6.68 -11.48
C GLU A 112 -22.55 -6.72 -11.47
N VAL A 113 -21.99 -7.38 -10.45
CA VAL A 113 -20.56 -7.60 -10.30
C VAL A 113 -20.34 -9.11 -10.19
N PRO A 114 -19.56 -9.73 -11.09
CA PRO A 114 -19.29 -11.14 -11.00
C PRO A 114 -18.47 -11.46 -9.75
N ARG A 115 -18.43 -12.74 -9.37
CA ARG A 115 -17.43 -13.21 -8.39
C ARG A 115 -16.03 -13.00 -8.98
N ILE A 116 -15.13 -12.42 -8.18
CA ILE A 116 -13.75 -12.13 -8.61
C ILE A 116 -12.78 -12.89 -7.70
N LYS A 117 -11.80 -13.57 -8.30
CA LYS A 117 -10.70 -14.22 -7.59
C LYS A 117 -9.43 -13.41 -7.74
N VAL A 118 -8.76 -13.12 -6.64
CA VAL A 118 -7.46 -12.43 -6.59
C VAL A 118 -6.53 -13.30 -5.74
N GLY A 119 -5.57 -13.96 -6.38
CA GLY A 119 -4.76 -14.99 -5.72
C GLY A 119 -5.66 -16.11 -5.17
N ASP A 120 -5.61 -16.33 -3.85
CA ASP A 120 -6.46 -17.27 -3.11
C ASP A 120 -7.67 -16.61 -2.43
N VAL A 121 -7.85 -15.30 -2.59
CA VAL A 121 -8.99 -14.55 -2.06
C VAL A 121 -10.13 -14.56 -3.08
N THR A 122 -11.32 -14.96 -2.63
CA THR A 122 -12.54 -14.94 -3.45
C THR A 122 -13.48 -13.84 -2.97
N LEU A 123 -13.76 -12.88 -3.84
CA LEU A 123 -14.65 -11.75 -3.57
C LEU A 123 -16.03 -12.04 -4.15
N THR A 124 -17.06 -11.93 -3.31
CA THR A 124 -18.46 -12.06 -3.68
C THR A 124 -19.21 -10.77 -3.37
N PHE A 125 -19.90 -10.25 -4.37
CA PHE A 125 -20.69 -9.03 -4.33
C PHE A 125 -22.18 -9.36 -4.23
N LYS A 126 -22.96 -8.54 -3.52
CA LYS A 126 -24.40 -8.79 -3.21
C LYS A 126 -24.68 -10.21 -2.72
N PRO A 127 -23.95 -10.71 -1.72
CA PRO A 127 -24.13 -12.09 -1.35
C PRO A 127 -25.53 -12.26 -0.73
N LYS A 128 -26.37 -13.09 -1.39
CA LYS A 128 -27.81 -13.26 -1.09
C LYS A 128 -28.09 -13.51 0.39
N PHE A 129 -27.25 -14.34 1.02
CA PHE A 129 -27.25 -14.62 2.45
C PHE A 129 -25.82 -14.75 2.93
N VAL A 130 -25.45 -13.93 3.92
CA VAL A 130 -24.16 -14.07 4.60
C VAL A 130 -24.37 -14.02 6.09
N LYS A 131 -24.23 -15.19 6.72
CA LYS A 131 -24.05 -15.29 8.17
C LYS A 131 -22.91 -14.36 8.59
N GLY A 132 -23.13 -13.61 9.66
CA GLY A 132 -22.16 -12.64 10.19
C GLY A 132 -22.53 -11.17 10.02
N TYR A 133 -23.41 -10.78 9.08
CA TYR A 133 -23.81 -9.37 8.97
C TYR A 133 -24.61 -8.87 10.19
N ALA A 134 -25.30 -9.76 10.90
CA ALA A 134 -25.95 -9.42 12.17
C ALA A 134 -24.91 -9.04 13.23
N GLU A 135 -23.86 -9.84 13.38
CA GLU A 135 -22.73 -9.55 14.29
C GLU A 135 -21.96 -8.30 13.86
N ARG A 136 -21.70 -8.12 12.56
CA ARG A 136 -21.10 -6.87 12.05
C ARG A 136 -21.96 -5.67 12.42
N ALA A 137 -23.27 -5.76 12.25
CA ALA A 137 -24.18 -4.67 12.58
C ALA A 137 -24.25 -4.42 14.10
N ARG A 138 -24.15 -5.47 14.93
CA ARG A 138 -24.02 -5.36 16.37
C ARG A 138 -22.76 -4.59 16.74
N LEU A 139 -21.60 -5.05 16.29
CA LEU A 139 -20.30 -4.42 16.60
C LEU A 139 -20.21 -2.97 16.08
N ALA A 140 -20.78 -2.70 14.90
CA ALA A 140 -20.86 -1.34 14.36
C ALA A 140 -21.73 -0.39 15.21
N ARG A 141 -22.82 -0.90 15.81
CA ARG A 141 -23.66 -0.10 16.73
C ARG A 141 -22.95 0.16 18.05
N GLU A 142 -22.33 -0.87 18.63
CA GLU A 142 -21.58 -0.76 19.88
C GLU A 142 -20.38 0.19 19.74
N SER A 143 -19.73 0.19 18.57
CA SER A 143 -18.57 1.04 18.31
C SER A 143 -18.93 2.46 17.87
N ARG A 144 -20.20 2.78 17.64
CA ARG A 144 -20.63 4.07 17.06
C ARG A 144 -20.14 5.27 17.88
N GLY A 145 -20.20 5.18 19.21
CA GLY A 145 -19.73 6.25 20.10
C GLY A 145 -18.22 6.48 20.01
N ALA A 146 -17.44 5.40 19.89
CA ALA A 146 -15.98 5.48 19.77
C ALA A 146 -15.51 5.95 18.38
N LEU A 147 -16.26 5.62 17.32
CA LEU A 147 -15.91 6.00 15.95
C LEU A 147 -16.11 7.48 15.67
N GLY A 148 -17.08 8.14 16.31
CA GLY A 148 -17.36 9.56 16.11
C GLY A 148 -17.77 9.95 14.68
N VAL A 149 -18.07 8.97 13.81
CA VAL A 149 -18.42 9.18 12.40
C VAL A 149 -19.64 8.37 11.98
N GLU A 150 -20.38 8.88 10.98
CA GLU A 150 -21.48 8.17 10.37
C GLU A 150 -20.99 7.15 9.34
N LEU A 151 -21.42 5.88 9.51
CA LEU A 151 -21.16 4.82 8.54
C LEU A 151 -22.08 4.98 7.31
N PRO A 152 -21.58 4.68 6.10
CA PRO A 152 -22.35 4.85 4.88
C PRO A 152 -23.57 3.92 4.85
N SER A 153 -24.68 4.41 4.30
CA SER A 153 -25.89 3.63 4.03
C SER A 153 -26.05 3.34 2.53
N GLY A 154 -26.77 2.27 2.19
CA GLY A 154 -27.07 1.91 0.79
C GLY A 154 -25.91 1.34 -0.01
N TYR A 155 -24.76 1.08 0.62
CA TYR A 155 -23.61 0.45 -0.03
C TYR A 155 -23.87 -1.03 -0.30
N MET A 156 -23.32 -1.53 -1.40
CA MET A 156 -23.38 -2.94 -1.75
C MET A 156 -22.55 -3.76 -0.76
N ARG A 157 -23.14 -4.81 -0.22
CA ARG A 157 -22.47 -5.80 0.64
C ARG A 157 -21.42 -6.59 -0.14
N VAL A 158 -20.25 -6.79 0.46
CA VAL A 158 -19.14 -7.56 -0.08
C VAL A 158 -18.58 -8.53 0.95
N SER A 159 -18.28 -9.75 0.50
CA SER A 159 -17.63 -10.79 1.29
C SER A 159 -16.34 -11.22 0.60
N ALA A 160 -15.25 -11.28 1.35
CA ALA A 160 -13.97 -11.80 0.90
C ALA A 160 -13.63 -13.10 1.66
N HIS A 161 -13.55 -14.22 0.94
CA HIS A 161 -13.25 -15.53 1.51
C HIS A 161 -11.80 -15.92 1.23
N LEU A 162 -11.09 -16.39 2.25
CA LEU A 162 -9.69 -16.80 2.14
C LEU A 162 -9.30 -17.78 3.26
N LYS A 163 -8.09 -18.36 3.18
CA LYS A 163 -7.48 -19.11 4.29
C LYS A 163 -6.29 -18.33 4.85
N ALA A 164 -6.26 -18.17 6.16
CA ALA A 164 -5.28 -17.36 6.88
C ALA A 164 -4.95 -17.99 8.25
N ARG A 165 -3.83 -17.60 8.85
CA ARG A 165 -3.38 -18.10 10.16
C ARG A 165 -3.95 -17.31 11.34
N SER A 166 -4.46 -16.11 11.07
CA SER A 166 -5.07 -15.22 12.06
C SER A 166 -6.12 -14.32 11.40
N ALA A 167 -6.98 -13.73 12.23
CA ALA A 167 -7.94 -12.73 11.77
C ALA A 167 -7.25 -11.48 11.17
N HIS A 168 -6.07 -11.10 11.68
CA HIS A 168 -5.27 -10.00 11.16
C HIS A 168 -4.70 -10.30 9.77
N GLU A 169 -4.12 -11.49 9.56
CA GLU A 169 -3.69 -11.93 8.21
C GLU A 169 -4.89 -11.95 7.26
N ALA A 170 -6.04 -12.43 7.74
CA ALA A 170 -7.26 -12.48 6.94
C ALA A 170 -7.72 -11.08 6.50
N ALA A 171 -7.71 -10.11 7.42
CA ALA A 171 -8.12 -8.74 7.14
C ALA A 171 -7.20 -8.04 6.13
N GLU A 172 -5.88 -8.04 6.39
CA GLU A 172 -4.90 -7.39 5.51
C GLU A 172 -4.99 -7.93 4.07
N ARG A 173 -4.97 -9.25 3.91
CA ARG A 173 -5.02 -9.88 2.58
C ARG A 173 -6.36 -9.68 1.88
N ALA A 174 -7.47 -9.68 2.60
CA ALA A 174 -8.79 -9.45 2.03
C ALA A 174 -8.96 -7.98 1.60
N LEU A 175 -8.49 -7.02 2.41
CA LEU A 175 -8.52 -5.60 2.08
C LEU A 175 -7.61 -5.28 0.90
N ASP A 176 -6.40 -5.85 0.83
CA ASP A 176 -5.50 -5.70 -0.32
C ASP A 176 -6.15 -6.25 -1.61
N ALA A 177 -6.82 -7.41 -1.54
CA ALA A 177 -7.53 -7.98 -2.68
C ALA A 177 -8.70 -7.10 -3.15
N LEU A 178 -9.48 -6.56 -2.20
CA LEU A 178 -10.55 -5.59 -2.48
C LEU A 178 -10.01 -4.31 -3.10
N ASP A 179 -8.90 -3.80 -2.55
CA ASP A 179 -8.20 -2.62 -3.03
C ASP A 179 -7.69 -2.81 -4.44
N LEU A 180 -7.10 -3.96 -4.76
CA LEU A 180 -6.64 -4.25 -6.12
C LEU A 180 -7.82 -4.29 -7.12
N VAL A 181 -8.95 -4.89 -6.74
CA VAL A 181 -10.15 -4.91 -7.60
C VAL A 181 -10.67 -3.50 -7.82
N ARG A 182 -10.91 -2.72 -6.75
CA ARG A 182 -11.43 -1.35 -6.90
C ARG A 182 -10.40 -0.38 -7.49
N ALA A 183 -9.10 -0.65 -7.37
CA ALA A 183 -8.05 0.11 -8.07
C ALA A 183 -8.21 -0.01 -9.58
N SER A 184 -8.49 -1.22 -10.09
CA SER A 184 -8.72 -1.43 -11.52
C SER A 184 -9.98 -0.70 -12.03
N TRP A 185 -11.02 -0.59 -11.19
CA TRP A 185 -12.23 0.17 -11.50
C TRP A 185 -12.00 1.69 -11.45
N ASN A 186 -11.38 2.17 -10.37
CA ASN A 186 -11.11 3.59 -10.20
C ASN A 186 -10.08 4.10 -11.21
N LEU A 187 -9.08 3.30 -11.62
CA LEU A 187 -8.20 3.69 -12.71
C LEU A 187 -8.98 3.88 -14.03
N ALA A 188 -9.96 3.02 -14.31
CA ALA A 188 -10.84 3.16 -15.48
C ALA A 188 -11.70 4.44 -15.43
N LEU A 189 -12.15 4.81 -14.23
CA LEU A 189 -12.96 5.99 -13.97
C LEU A 189 -12.15 7.28 -13.97
N ASN A 190 -10.95 7.24 -13.41
CA ASN A 190 -10.14 8.41 -13.14
C ASN A 190 -9.18 8.75 -14.27
N ARG A 191 -8.84 7.80 -15.14
CA ARG A 191 -8.03 8.08 -16.33
C ARG A 191 -8.72 9.13 -17.20
N GLY A 192 -7.97 10.14 -17.63
CA GLY A 192 -8.50 11.24 -18.44
C GLY A 192 -9.30 12.29 -17.66
N LYS A 193 -9.53 12.12 -16.35
CA LYS A 193 -9.96 13.22 -15.48
C LYS A 193 -8.71 14.07 -15.17
N GLU A 194 -8.55 15.17 -15.89
CA GLU A 194 -7.38 16.05 -15.79
C GLU A 194 -7.53 17.21 -14.81
N TRP A 195 -8.76 17.52 -14.40
CA TRP A 195 -9.05 18.60 -13.46
C TRP A 195 -10.37 18.34 -12.74
N ARG A 196 -10.53 19.01 -11.59
CA ARG A 196 -11.76 19.14 -10.81
C ARG A 196 -11.71 20.49 -10.10
N HIS A 197 -12.88 21.06 -9.83
CA HIS A 197 -13.01 22.20 -8.93
C HIS A 197 -14.02 21.84 -7.84
N SER A 198 -13.54 21.80 -6.59
CA SER A 198 -14.36 21.53 -5.41
C SER A 198 -14.63 22.83 -4.65
N SER A 199 -15.84 22.98 -4.13
CA SER A 199 -16.17 23.99 -3.12
C SER A 199 -16.27 23.34 -1.73
N GLY A 200 -15.77 24.03 -0.71
CA GLY A 200 -15.72 23.51 0.67
C GLY A 200 -14.75 22.34 0.82
N ARG A 201 -15.02 21.44 1.78
CA ARG A 201 -14.15 20.28 2.01
C ARG A 201 -14.21 19.33 0.81
N PRO A 202 -13.09 19.07 0.12
CA PRO A 202 -13.09 18.25 -1.08
C PRO A 202 -13.54 16.82 -0.78
N ALA A 203 -14.24 16.21 -1.74
CA ALA A 203 -14.49 14.77 -1.69
C ALA A 203 -13.22 14.02 -2.15
N PRO A 204 -13.02 12.79 -1.67
CA PRO A 204 -12.06 11.87 -2.28
C PRO A 204 -12.22 11.81 -3.80
N ILE A 205 -11.12 11.52 -4.50
CA ILE A 205 -11.11 11.48 -5.97
C ILE A 205 -11.76 10.19 -6.49
N ASN A 206 -11.65 9.09 -5.74
CA ASN A 206 -12.27 7.82 -6.11
C ASN A 206 -13.80 7.83 -5.94
N ASP A 207 -14.50 7.39 -6.99
CA ASP A 207 -15.96 7.20 -6.96
C ASP A 207 -16.35 5.86 -6.31
N VAL A 208 -15.49 4.83 -6.41
CA VAL A 208 -15.75 3.49 -5.83
C VAL A 208 -14.86 3.25 -4.61
N ARG A 209 -15.45 3.37 -3.41
CA ARG A 209 -14.78 3.31 -2.11
C ARG A 209 -15.37 2.20 -1.25
N LEU A 210 -14.58 1.68 -0.33
CA LEU A 210 -15.09 0.76 0.69
C LEU A 210 -15.79 1.56 1.80
N SER A 211 -16.73 0.90 2.49
CA SER A 211 -17.16 1.34 3.82
C SER A 211 -15.97 1.32 4.77
N PRO A 212 -15.85 2.26 5.71
CA PRO A 212 -14.67 2.33 6.59
C PRO A 212 -14.69 1.26 7.67
N PHE A 213 -15.70 0.39 7.76
CA PHE A 213 -15.86 -0.56 8.85
C PHE A 213 -15.86 -2.01 8.34
N HIS A 214 -14.89 -2.79 8.80
CA HIS A 214 -14.67 -4.17 8.37
C HIS A 214 -14.57 -5.13 9.54
N THR A 215 -15.05 -6.35 9.34
CA THR A 215 -15.08 -7.40 10.37
C THR A 215 -14.64 -8.72 9.76
N VAL A 216 -13.96 -9.54 10.57
CA VAL A 216 -13.51 -10.87 10.15
C VAL A 216 -14.30 -11.93 10.90
N HIS A 217 -14.74 -12.92 10.15
CA HIS A 217 -15.61 -14.00 10.59
C HIS A 217 -14.98 -15.35 10.29
N ASP A 218 -15.37 -16.35 11.06
CA ASP A 218 -15.04 -17.74 10.82
C ASP A 218 -15.91 -18.36 9.69
N ALA A 219 -15.76 -19.66 9.47
CA ALA A 219 -16.56 -20.39 8.50
C ALA A 219 -18.06 -20.47 8.84
N ALA A 220 -18.41 -20.43 10.13
CA ALA A 220 -19.79 -20.48 10.63
C ALA A 220 -20.50 -19.12 10.52
N GLY A 221 -19.73 -18.03 10.39
CA GLY A 221 -20.19 -16.65 10.35
C GLY A 221 -20.14 -15.94 11.71
N ALA A 222 -19.62 -16.58 12.76
CA ALA A 222 -19.32 -15.92 14.02
C ALA A 222 -18.11 -14.98 13.85
N LEU A 223 -17.97 -13.99 14.72
CA LEU A 223 -16.79 -13.14 14.73
C LEU A 223 -15.55 -13.99 15.02
N ALA A 224 -14.53 -13.89 14.16
CA ALA A 224 -13.24 -14.52 14.43
C ALA A 224 -12.48 -13.78 15.53
N THR A 225 -12.86 -12.53 15.78
CA THR A 225 -12.37 -11.66 16.85
C THR A 225 -13.37 -10.50 17.05
N GLU A 226 -13.47 -9.97 18.27
CA GLU A 226 -14.24 -8.74 18.56
C GLU A 226 -13.56 -7.48 18.01
N THR A 227 -12.35 -7.59 17.45
CA THR A 227 -11.67 -6.49 16.76
C THR A 227 -12.31 -6.22 15.39
N PHE A 228 -12.44 -4.93 15.05
CA PHE A 228 -12.80 -4.46 13.73
C PHE A 228 -11.66 -3.65 13.12
N TRP A 229 -11.64 -3.56 11.79
CA TRP A 229 -10.72 -2.71 11.05
C TRP A 229 -11.46 -1.47 10.60
N PHE A 230 -10.88 -0.32 10.92
CA PHE A 230 -11.44 0.98 10.59
C PHE A 230 -10.46 1.80 9.74
N ASP A 231 -10.98 2.51 8.73
CA ASP A 231 -10.18 3.47 7.95
C ASP A 231 -10.08 4.82 8.71
N PRO A 232 -8.92 5.15 9.32
CA PRO A 232 -8.76 6.40 10.07
C PRO A 232 -8.83 7.64 9.17
N GLY A 233 -8.61 7.49 7.85
CA GLY A 233 -8.73 8.58 6.88
C GLY A 233 -10.18 8.86 6.46
N TYR A 234 -11.15 8.08 6.96
CA TYR A 234 -12.54 8.25 6.62
C TYR A 234 -13.11 9.54 7.21
N SER A 235 -13.60 10.41 6.31
CA SER A 235 -14.23 11.67 6.68
C SER A 235 -15.75 11.67 6.51
N ARG A 236 -16.24 11.12 5.39
CA ARG A 236 -17.67 11.07 5.06
C ARG A 236 -18.01 9.95 4.07
N PRO A 237 -19.28 9.51 4.02
CA PRO A 237 -19.78 8.63 2.98
C PRO A 237 -19.51 9.21 1.58
N ALA A 238 -19.04 8.39 0.66
CA ALA A 238 -19.13 8.70 -0.77
C ALA A 238 -20.52 8.38 -1.33
N GLY A 239 -20.90 9.04 -2.41
CA GLY A 239 -22.10 8.67 -3.18
C GLY A 239 -22.00 7.24 -3.73
N THR A 240 -23.14 6.59 -3.93
CA THR A 240 -23.18 5.27 -4.58
C THR A 240 -23.06 5.41 -6.09
N PHE A 241 -22.11 4.68 -6.69
CA PHE A 241 -21.99 4.58 -8.13
C PHE A 241 -23.15 3.72 -8.66
N SER A 242 -23.98 4.27 -9.55
CA SER A 242 -25.24 3.64 -10.00
C SER A 242 -25.36 3.40 -11.51
N ASP A 243 -24.45 3.93 -12.33
CA ASP A 243 -24.49 3.82 -13.80
C ASP A 243 -24.09 2.41 -14.27
N LYS A 244 -25.09 1.56 -14.54
CA LYS A 244 -24.91 0.16 -14.96
C LYS A 244 -24.14 0.03 -16.29
N THR A 245 -24.48 0.87 -17.28
CA THR A 245 -23.91 0.79 -18.63
C THR A 245 -22.44 1.19 -18.60
N LYS A 246 -22.11 2.26 -17.86
CA LYS A 246 -20.72 2.65 -17.63
C LYS A 246 -19.97 1.60 -16.81
N PHE A 247 -20.61 1.00 -15.82
CA PHE A 247 -19.98 -0.07 -15.02
C PHE A 247 -19.59 -1.29 -15.86
N ALA A 248 -20.41 -1.69 -16.82
CA ALA A 248 -20.06 -2.79 -17.73
C ALA A 248 -18.76 -2.53 -18.50
N LYS A 249 -18.56 -1.28 -18.98
CA LYS A 249 -17.30 -0.86 -19.63
C LYS A 249 -16.11 -0.85 -18.67
N ILE A 250 -16.33 -0.39 -17.44
CA ILE A 250 -15.33 -0.41 -16.35
C ILE A 250 -14.91 -1.85 -16.06
N LEU A 251 -15.87 -2.77 -15.98
CA LEU A 251 -15.60 -4.19 -15.72
C LEU A 251 -14.77 -4.82 -16.83
N ALA A 252 -15.09 -4.52 -18.10
CA ALA A 252 -14.31 -5.00 -19.24
C ALA A 252 -12.86 -4.49 -19.20
N PHE A 253 -12.67 -3.19 -18.94
CA PHE A 253 -11.33 -2.61 -18.75
C PHE A 253 -10.58 -3.29 -17.61
N ALA A 254 -11.23 -3.44 -16.46
CA ALA A 254 -10.64 -3.99 -15.25
C ALA A 254 -10.25 -5.46 -15.41
N THR A 255 -11.04 -6.25 -16.13
CA THR A 255 -10.70 -7.63 -16.49
C THR A 255 -9.46 -7.66 -17.39
N ASN A 256 -9.42 -6.84 -18.44
CA ASN A 256 -8.25 -6.75 -19.32
C ASN A 256 -6.98 -6.35 -18.55
N LEU A 257 -7.09 -5.35 -17.67
CA LEU A 257 -6.00 -4.89 -16.82
C LEU A 257 -5.47 -6.02 -15.95
N ARG A 258 -6.34 -6.74 -15.24
CA ARG A 258 -5.91 -7.85 -14.36
C ARG A 258 -5.29 -9.01 -15.14
N THR A 259 -5.79 -9.31 -16.34
CA THR A 259 -5.17 -10.30 -17.23
C THR A 259 -3.75 -9.89 -17.62
N ARG A 260 -3.53 -8.63 -18.00
CA ARG A 260 -2.20 -8.11 -18.34
C ARG A 260 -1.27 -8.07 -17.13
N LEU A 261 -1.80 -7.66 -15.98
CA LEU A 261 -1.05 -7.63 -14.73
C LEU A 261 -0.50 -9.02 -14.41
N ALA A 262 -1.33 -10.06 -14.50
CA ALA A 262 -0.92 -11.44 -14.23
C ALA A 262 0.17 -11.97 -15.19
N SER A 263 0.36 -11.37 -16.37
CA SER A 263 1.42 -11.76 -17.31
C SER A 263 2.76 -11.04 -17.09
N LEU A 264 2.85 -10.07 -16.16
CA LEU A 264 4.10 -9.34 -15.92
C LEU A 264 5.05 -10.14 -15.02
N SER A 265 6.34 -10.18 -15.39
CA SER A 265 7.42 -10.74 -14.57
C SER A 265 7.47 -10.10 -13.17
N TYR A 266 7.16 -8.80 -13.09
CA TYR A 266 7.16 -8.00 -11.87
C TYR A 266 5.75 -7.56 -11.43
N HIS A 267 4.73 -8.39 -11.69
CA HIS A 267 3.31 -8.08 -11.39
C HIS A 267 3.07 -7.65 -9.94
N LYS A 268 3.75 -8.25 -8.96
CA LYS A 268 3.60 -7.90 -7.53
C LYS A 268 3.94 -6.43 -7.24
N ASP A 269 4.93 -5.87 -7.93
CA ASP A 269 5.27 -4.45 -7.78
C ASP A 269 4.15 -3.56 -8.31
N ILE A 270 3.54 -3.96 -9.42
CA ILE A 270 2.44 -3.21 -10.04
C ILE A 270 1.12 -3.37 -9.27
N GLU A 271 0.85 -4.53 -8.68
CA GLU A 271 -0.24 -4.72 -7.71
C GLU A 271 -0.11 -3.75 -6.53
N ARG A 272 1.08 -3.69 -5.92
CA ARG A 272 1.37 -2.74 -4.84
C ARG A 272 1.19 -1.29 -5.28
N ALA A 273 1.63 -0.95 -6.49
CA ALA A 273 1.43 0.38 -7.05
C ALA A 273 -0.06 0.74 -7.23
N LEU A 274 -0.88 -0.21 -7.70
CA LEU A 274 -2.32 -0.02 -7.86
C LEU A 274 -3.05 0.14 -6.52
N ILE A 275 -2.66 -0.64 -5.51
CA ILE A 275 -3.20 -0.51 -4.14
C ILE A 275 -2.83 0.86 -3.55
N ARG A 276 -1.55 1.29 -3.69
CA ARG A 276 -1.11 2.62 -3.25
C ARG A 276 -1.88 3.73 -3.98
N TYR A 277 -2.07 3.60 -5.28
CA TYR A 277 -2.82 4.55 -6.10
C TYR A 277 -4.24 4.72 -5.58
N VAL A 278 -4.96 3.61 -5.37
CA VAL A 278 -6.36 3.69 -4.95
C VAL A 278 -6.48 4.23 -3.53
N ARG A 279 -5.63 3.81 -2.59
CA ARG A 279 -5.60 4.35 -1.22
C ARG A 279 -5.25 5.83 -1.17
N ALA A 280 -4.34 6.30 -2.03
CA ALA A 280 -4.01 7.72 -2.11
C ALA A 280 -5.24 8.56 -2.50
N LEU A 281 -6.00 8.09 -3.49
CA LEU A 281 -7.16 8.80 -4.02
C LEU A 281 -8.45 8.63 -3.18
N ASP A 282 -8.43 7.81 -2.13
CA ASP A 282 -9.52 7.70 -1.16
C ASP A 282 -9.47 8.77 -0.07
N SER A 283 -8.30 9.41 0.10
CA SER A 283 -8.12 10.46 1.11
C SER A 283 -8.95 11.68 0.73
N ALA A 284 -9.61 12.26 1.73
CA ALA A 284 -10.29 13.55 1.58
C ALA A 284 -9.33 14.73 1.82
N ASP A 285 -8.14 14.46 2.36
CA ASP A 285 -7.06 15.43 2.50
C ASP A 285 -6.24 15.42 1.21
N LEU A 286 -6.26 16.53 0.49
CA LEU A 286 -5.57 16.66 -0.78
C LEU A 286 -4.04 16.79 -0.62
N ASN A 287 -3.55 17.25 0.53
CA ASN A 287 -2.11 17.26 0.82
C ASN A 287 -1.61 15.84 1.08
N ASP A 288 -2.34 15.04 1.86
CA ASP A 288 -2.05 13.60 2.04
C ASP A 288 -2.12 12.86 0.70
N THR A 289 -3.16 13.14 -0.11
CA THR A 289 -3.29 12.61 -1.47
C THR A 289 -2.05 12.95 -2.31
N PHE A 290 -1.63 14.22 -2.29
CA PHE A 290 -0.47 14.70 -3.03
C PHE A 290 0.81 13.96 -2.63
N LEU A 291 1.10 13.86 -1.33
CA LEU A 291 2.28 13.18 -0.82
C LEU A 291 2.30 11.68 -1.16
N ARG A 292 1.16 11.00 -1.04
CA ARG A 292 1.04 9.58 -1.40
C ARG A 292 1.21 9.35 -2.90
N LEU A 293 0.66 10.21 -3.75
CA LEU A 293 0.88 10.17 -5.18
C LEU A 293 2.34 10.47 -5.56
N TRP A 294 3.00 11.37 -4.82
CA TRP A 294 4.41 11.66 -5.05
C TRP A 294 5.29 10.45 -4.71
N SER A 295 5.06 9.82 -3.56
CA SER A 295 5.75 8.59 -3.18
C SER A 295 5.49 7.47 -4.20
N LEU A 296 4.27 7.39 -4.76
CA LEU A 296 3.95 6.45 -5.83
C LEU A 296 4.68 6.78 -7.13
N LEU A 297 4.85 8.07 -7.48
CA LEU A 297 5.65 8.51 -8.62
C LEU A 297 7.11 8.05 -8.45
N GLU A 298 7.71 8.28 -7.28
CA GLU A 298 9.07 7.85 -6.95
C GLU A 298 9.20 6.32 -7.05
N TYR A 299 8.21 5.59 -6.55
CA TYR A 299 8.15 4.13 -6.67
C TYR A 299 8.05 3.68 -8.13
N LEU A 300 7.13 4.22 -8.94
CA LEU A 300 6.96 3.82 -10.34
C LEU A 300 8.17 4.17 -11.22
N THR A 301 8.95 5.18 -10.83
CA THR A 301 10.18 5.59 -11.52
C THR A 301 11.45 4.95 -10.96
N ASP A 302 11.34 4.08 -9.95
CA ASP A 302 12.47 3.47 -9.24
C ASP A 302 13.52 4.44 -8.71
N SER A 303 13.03 5.49 -8.05
CA SER A 303 13.85 6.61 -7.56
C SER A 303 13.67 6.88 -6.06
N THR A 304 13.12 5.93 -5.30
CA THR A 304 12.85 6.09 -3.85
C THR A 304 14.11 6.41 -3.02
N HIS A 305 15.29 5.99 -3.47
CA HIS A 305 16.57 6.26 -2.81
C HIS A 305 17.44 7.26 -3.59
N ASP A 306 16.90 7.86 -4.64
CA ASP A 306 17.59 8.83 -5.49
C ASP A 306 17.19 10.27 -5.14
N SER A 307 17.92 11.23 -5.71
CA SER A 307 17.46 12.61 -5.73
C SER A 307 16.11 12.71 -6.47
N TYR A 308 15.20 13.57 -5.99
CA TYR A 308 13.92 13.87 -6.66
C TYR A 308 14.09 14.23 -8.14
N LYS A 309 15.25 14.78 -8.54
CA LYS A 309 15.57 15.10 -9.94
C LYS A 309 15.55 13.88 -10.86
N VAL A 310 15.83 12.69 -10.33
CA VAL A 310 15.78 11.42 -11.06
C VAL A 310 14.32 11.05 -11.33
N ALA A 311 13.46 11.13 -10.32
CA ALA A 311 12.02 10.89 -10.45
C ALA A 311 11.40 11.80 -11.51
N THR A 312 11.68 13.11 -11.46
CA THR A 312 11.12 14.08 -12.41
C THR A 312 11.62 13.84 -13.83
N ARG A 313 12.91 13.56 -14.02
CA ARG A 313 13.46 13.24 -15.35
C ARG A 313 12.81 12.00 -15.95
N ARG A 314 12.72 10.90 -15.19
CA ARG A 314 12.12 9.63 -15.64
C ARG A 314 10.62 9.77 -15.91
N ALA A 315 9.89 10.51 -15.07
CA ALA A 315 8.47 10.78 -15.31
C ALA A 315 8.25 11.64 -16.57
N ALA A 316 9.08 12.69 -16.78
CA ALA A 316 9.00 13.53 -17.97
C ALA A 316 9.31 12.78 -19.27
N PHE A 317 10.16 11.74 -19.22
CA PHE A 317 10.50 10.90 -20.38
C PHE A 317 9.26 10.33 -21.08
N MET A 318 8.18 10.09 -20.33
CA MET A 318 6.93 9.51 -20.81
C MET A 318 6.10 10.45 -21.70
N PHE A 319 6.48 11.72 -21.80
CA PHE A 319 5.72 12.74 -22.51
C PHE A 319 6.49 13.24 -23.73
N LYS A 320 5.75 13.57 -24.80
CA LYS A 320 6.32 14.12 -26.04
C LYS A 320 6.95 15.50 -25.79
N ASP A 321 6.22 16.37 -25.11
CA ASP A 321 6.68 17.68 -24.67
C ASP A 321 7.36 17.56 -23.30
N ARG A 322 8.66 17.25 -23.35
CA ARG A 322 9.47 16.98 -22.17
C ARG A 322 9.79 18.24 -21.39
N GLU A 323 10.06 19.35 -22.08
CA GLU A 323 10.39 20.63 -21.45
C GLU A 323 9.21 21.13 -20.60
N ARG A 324 8.00 21.13 -21.17
CA ARG A 324 6.79 21.45 -20.39
C ARG A 324 6.60 20.49 -19.22
N SER A 325 6.83 19.19 -19.44
CA SER A 325 6.68 18.19 -18.38
C SER A 325 7.67 18.38 -17.24
N GLN A 326 8.91 18.75 -17.56
CA GLN A 326 9.93 19.09 -16.57
C GLN A 326 9.57 20.35 -15.79
N LEU A 327 9.00 21.37 -16.45
CA LEU A 327 8.54 22.58 -15.76
C LEU A 327 7.44 22.26 -14.74
N VAL A 328 6.43 21.50 -15.15
CA VAL A 328 5.34 21.07 -14.25
C VAL A 328 5.87 20.23 -13.09
N LEU A 329 6.70 19.22 -13.37
CA LEU A 329 7.27 18.36 -12.34
C LEU A 329 8.20 19.12 -11.39
N SER A 330 8.91 20.14 -11.88
CA SER A 330 9.72 21.02 -11.04
C SER A 330 8.84 21.86 -10.11
N ASN A 331 7.70 22.37 -10.59
CA ASN A 331 6.74 23.07 -9.76
C ASN A 331 6.15 22.15 -8.67
N LEU A 332 5.76 20.92 -9.04
CA LEU A 332 5.26 19.91 -8.09
C LEU A 332 6.31 19.55 -7.04
N THR A 333 7.59 19.41 -7.44
CA THR A 333 8.71 19.20 -6.51
C THR A 333 8.84 20.35 -5.52
N SER A 334 8.82 21.59 -6.01
CA SER A 334 8.92 22.78 -5.17
C SER A 334 7.78 22.88 -4.17
N HIS A 335 6.57 22.45 -4.55
CA HIS A 335 5.45 22.34 -3.62
C HIS A 335 5.70 21.24 -2.56
N ARG A 336 6.10 20.02 -2.97
CA ARG A 336 6.45 18.93 -2.04
C ARG A 336 7.47 19.38 -0.99
N ASN A 337 8.55 20.02 -1.41
CA ASN A 337 9.60 20.49 -0.52
C ASN A 337 9.07 21.57 0.44
N ARG A 338 8.29 22.55 -0.05
CA ARG A 338 7.68 23.57 0.82
C ARG A 338 6.73 22.97 1.85
N PHE A 339 5.85 22.05 1.43
CA PHE A 339 4.91 21.40 2.34
C PHE A 339 5.65 20.58 3.42
N VAL A 340 6.64 19.78 3.04
CA VAL A 340 7.43 18.95 3.97
C VAL A 340 8.27 19.80 4.94
N HIS A 341 8.77 20.97 4.51
CA HIS A 341 9.67 21.79 5.33
C HIS A 341 8.98 22.91 6.12
N VAL A 342 7.84 23.42 5.64
CA VAL A 342 7.20 24.63 6.19
C VAL A 342 5.74 24.38 6.59
N GLY A 343 5.15 23.23 6.19
CA GLY A 343 3.74 22.92 6.47
C GLY A 343 2.75 23.85 5.77
N SER A 344 3.17 24.56 4.72
CA SER A 344 2.34 25.55 4.04
C SER A 344 1.27 24.88 3.19
N GLU A 345 0.00 25.07 3.54
CA GLU A 345 -1.14 24.71 2.68
C GLU A 345 -1.25 25.66 1.48
N THR A 346 -1.84 25.20 0.39
CA THR A 346 -2.08 26.02 -0.82
C THR A 346 -3.51 25.83 -1.30
N GLU A 347 -4.14 26.92 -1.74
CA GLU A 347 -5.48 26.90 -2.33
C GLU A 347 -5.51 26.11 -3.66
N ASP A 348 -4.36 26.00 -4.33
CA ASP A 348 -4.22 25.29 -5.61
C ASP A 348 -3.98 23.77 -5.45
N ILE A 349 -4.08 23.22 -4.24
CA ILE A 349 -3.69 21.83 -3.97
C ILE A 349 -4.44 20.83 -4.85
N GLU A 350 -5.71 21.10 -5.13
CA GLU A 350 -6.51 20.26 -6.03
C GLU A 350 -5.91 20.22 -7.44
N SER A 351 -5.55 21.38 -7.99
CA SER A 351 -4.88 21.48 -9.30
C SER A 351 -3.54 20.73 -9.30
N LEU A 352 -2.74 20.86 -8.23
CA LEU A 352 -1.46 20.17 -8.10
C LEU A 352 -1.62 18.64 -8.02
N VAL A 353 -2.63 18.16 -7.28
CA VAL A 353 -2.97 16.72 -7.21
C VAL A 353 -3.32 16.18 -8.58
N PHE A 354 -4.19 16.87 -9.34
CA PHE A 354 -4.57 16.41 -10.67
C PHE A 354 -3.41 16.46 -11.69
N GLN A 355 -2.54 17.46 -11.59
CA GLN A 355 -1.31 17.51 -12.38
C GLN A 355 -0.40 16.32 -12.07
N LEU A 356 -0.14 16.03 -10.80
CA LEU A 356 0.70 14.91 -10.38
C LEU A 356 0.08 13.56 -10.76
N LYS A 357 -1.23 13.40 -10.51
CA LYS A 357 -2.00 12.20 -10.86
C LYS A 357 -1.86 11.86 -12.35
N ARG A 358 -1.84 12.86 -13.25
CA ARG A 358 -1.63 12.62 -14.69
C ARG A 358 -0.31 11.89 -14.98
N TYR A 359 0.77 12.24 -14.30
CA TYR A 359 2.07 11.53 -14.45
C TYR A 359 1.98 10.11 -13.91
N VAL A 360 1.35 9.93 -12.75
CA VAL A 360 1.14 8.61 -12.12
C VAL A 360 0.29 7.70 -13.02
N ASP A 361 -0.82 8.20 -13.58
CA ASP A 361 -1.70 7.46 -14.48
C ASP A 361 -0.93 6.97 -15.72
N VAL A 362 -0.13 7.84 -16.34
CA VAL A 362 0.70 7.49 -17.51
C VAL A 362 1.72 6.41 -17.16
N LEU A 363 2.40 6.53 -16.02
CA LEU A 363 3.38 5.54 -15.57
C LEU A 363 2.72 4.19 -15.23
N LEU A 364 1.57 4.18 -14.56
CA LEU A 364 0.81 2.95 -14.29
C LEU A 364 0.43 2.25 -15.60
N LEU A 365 -0.10 2.99 -16.58
CA LEU A 365 -0.48 2.42 -17.87
C LEU A 365 0.73 1.96 -18.70
N PHE A 366 1.88 2.62 -18.57
CA PHE A 366 3.14 2.18 -19.19
C PHE A 366 3.59 0.83 -18.63
N HIS A 367 3.67 0.71 -17.31
CA HIS A 367 4.07 -0.54 -16.65
C HIS A 367 3.06 -1.67 -16.90
N LEU A 368 1.76 -1.40 -16.84
CA LEU A 368 0.71 -2.38 -17.17
C LEU A 368 0.74 -2.80 -18.64
N GLY A 369 1.17 -1.90 -19.52
CA GLY A 369 1.30 -2.17 -20.95
C GLY A 369 2.51 -3.04 -21.28
N ASN A 370 3.61 -2.90 -20.54
CA ASN A 370 4.91 -3.54 -20.70
C ASN A 370 5.24 -3.99 -22.14
N ARG A 371 5.02 -3.09 -23.12
CA ARG A 371 5.13 -3.45 -24.55
C ARG A 371 6.54 -3.78 -24.98
N LEU A 372 7.52 -3.40 -24.18
CA LEU A 372 8.94 -3.60 -24.41
C LEU A 372 9.49 -4.83 -23.68
N GLY A 373 8.65 -5.55 -22.91
CA GLY A 373 9.03 -6.82 -22.29
C GLY A 373 10.04 -6.70 -21.16
N PHE A 374 9.93 -5.68 -20.30
CA PHE A 374 10.80 -5.55 -19.12
C PHE A 374 10.53 -6.68 -18.11
N ASP A 375 11.58 -7.14 -17.45
CA ASP A 375 11.51 -8.17 -16.40
C ASP A 375 11.39 -7.57 -14.99
N SER A 376 11.73 -6.29 -14.84
CA SER A 376 11.66 -5.61 -13.54
C SER A 376 11.34 -4.12 -13.69
N ARG A 377 10.83 -3.55 -12.60
CA ARG A 377 10.63 -2.10 -12.45
C ARG A 377 11.95 -1.32 -12.66
N SER A 378 13.07 -1.84 -12.17
CA SER A 378 14.40 -1.23 -12.33
C SER A 378 14.87 -1.23 -13.77
N GLU A 379 14.56 -2.27 -14.54
CA GLU A 379 14.84 -2.29 -15.98
C GLU A 379 14.02 -1.24 -16.75
N ALA A 380 12.73 -1.15 -16.46
CA ALA A 380 11.88 -0.10 -17.02
C ALA A 380 12.39 1.31 -16.65
N ALA A 381 12.95 1.50 -15.45
CA ALA A 381 13.56 2.75 -15.04
C ALA A 381 14.83 3.10 -15.84
N ARG A 382 15.69 2.11 -16.13
CA ARG A 382 16.86 2.30 -17.02
C ARG A 382 16.45 2.71 -18.44
N PHE A 383 15.29 2.26 -18.91
CA PHE A 383 14.71 2.73 -20.17
C PHE A 383 14.27 4.19 -20.08
N MET A 384 13.60 4.59 -18.99
CA MET A 384 13.20 5.99 -18.75
C MET A 384 14.39 6.96 -18.56
N ASP A 385 15.59 6.43 -18.26
CA ASP A 385 16.84 7.20 -18.18
C ASP A 385 17.54 7.41 -19.53
N GLN A 386 17.00 6.86 -20.62
CA GLN A 386 17.60 7.06 -21.93
C GLN A 386 17.42 8.52 -22.41
N PRO A 387 18.37 9.05 -23.20
CA PRO A 387 18.27 10.40 -23.71
C PRO A 387 17.09 10.53 -24.68
N PRO A 388 16.44 11.71 -24.73
CA PRO A 388 15.39 11.99 -25.72
C PRO A 388 15.91 11.99 -27.15
N ASP A 389 17.16 12.42 -27.30
CA ASP A 389 17.68 12.80 -28.59
C ASP A 389 18.07 11.56 -29.40
N LYS A 390 17.50 11.47 -30.61
CA LYS A 390 17.71 10.33 -31.50
C LYS A 390 19.16 10.22 -31.95
N MET A 391 19.87 11.35 -32.07
CA MET A 391 21.29 11.33 -32.44
C MET A 391 22.15 10.82 -31.28
N GLU A 392 21.85 11.22 -30.04
CA GLU A 392 22.51 10.70 -28.84
C GLU A 392 22.25 9.20 -28.67
N LEU A 393 21.02 8.73 -28.91
CA LEU A 393 20.70 7.30 -28.92
C LEU A 393 21.50 6.53 -29.97
N LYS A 394 21.58 7.04 -31.21
CA LYS A 394 22.40 6.44 -32.27
C LYS A 394 23.88 6.39 -31.89
N LEU A 395 24.38 7.46 -31.28
CA LEU A 395 25.77 7.54 -30.81
C LEU A 395 26.05 6.50 -29.73
N ARG A 396 25.13 6.33 -28.75
CA ARG A 396 25.23 5.30 -27.71
C ARG A 396 25.23 3.89 -28.31
N VAL A 397 24.35 3.60 -29.26
CA VAL A 397 24.33 2.31 -29.97
C VAL A 397 25.67 2.03 -30.65
N LYS A 398 26.23 3.02 -31.36
CA LYS A 398 27.54 2.89 -32.02
C LYS A 398 28.67 2.60 -31.02
N ARG A 399 28.71 3.32 -29.89
CA ARG A 399 29.71 3.12 -28.82
C ARG A 399 29.61 1.73 -28.20
N ILE A 400 28.40 1.24 -27.93
CA ILE A 400 28.19 -0.11 -27.38
C ILE A 400 28.65 -1.19 -28.38
N GLN A 401 28.35 -1.01 -29.67
CA GLN A 401 28.81 -1.93 -30.71
C GLN A 401 30.35 -1.96 -30.83
N GLN A 402 31.00 -0.80 -30.72
CA GLN A 402 32.47 -0.70 -30.72
C GLN A 402 33.08 -1.38 -29.47
N ALA A 403 32.53 -1.12 -28.28
CA ALA A 403 32.97 -1.76 -27.04
C ALA A 403 32.82 -3.29 -27.10
N ARG A 404 31.70 -3.78 -27.65
CA ARG A 404 31.48 -5.22 -27.84
C ARG A 404 32.56 -5.83 -28.75
N LYS A 405 32.88 -5.18 -29.87
CA LYS A 405 33.95 -5.63 -30.78
C LYS A 405 35.31 -5.66 -30.10
N PHE A 406 35.63 -4.65 -29.28
CA PHE A 406 36.87 -4.59 -28.53
C PHE A 406 37.00 -5.75 -27.53
N ILE A 407 35.93 -6.06 -26.77
CA ILE A 407 35.93 -7.16 -25.79
C ILE A 407 35.93 -8.53 -26.47
N SER A 408 35.13 -8.73 -27.53
CA SER A 408 35.06 -10.02 -28.24
C SER A 408 36.27 -10.30 -29.14
N GLY A 409 37.01 -9.25 -29.49
CA GLY A 409 38.09 -9.28 -30.46
C GLY A 409 39.47 -9.60 -29.89
N GLY A 410 39.62 -9.74 -28.56
CA GLY A 410 40.88 -10.08 -27.89
C GLY A 410 42.06 -9.20 -28.31
N ALA A 411 42.37 -8.18 -27.51
CA ALA A 411 43.74 -7.65 -27.51
C ALA A 411 44.70 -8.70 -26.97
#